data_AF-A0A1H7RY16-F1
#
_entry.id   AF-A0A1H7RY16-F1
#
_cell.length_a   1.000
_cell.length_b   1.000
_cell.length_c   1.000
_cell.angle_alpha   90.00
_cell.angle_beta   90.00
_cell.angle_gamma   90.00
#
_symmetry.space_group_name_H-M   'P 1'
#
loop_
_entity.id
_entity.type
_entity.pdbx_description
1 polymer ?
#
loop_
_entity_poly.entity_id
_entity_poly.type
_entity_poly.pdbx_seq_one_letter_code
_entity_poly.pdbx_strand_id
1 'polypeptide(L)'
;MILGFQNFHPLKGELTSEFTEFCGDIVFRARALLIHRSEKEIFAAIEIINWMNDQSPAPAREKDEVYLEINKVFEKDEHGKPLKLEGNIHNWLTRRNVYSITYALKERQSKYDITEDESFPNGTWADFFSVMALALIDQASFSYTSTPRGPYKNSEANCLFRDLANCARSAQYLIEAMDAVATAEGIQHFEAGMADAKRKIKIRNKSAAIRRHAKTNEAIVALKNFYGEEKHKSMRNAAQIFCEKFPKMVEHLAPYNRVRTLSEGLSKLLKGQRLSLQQ
;
A
#
# COMPACT_ATOMS: atom_id res chain seq x y z
N MET A 1 11.33 12.35 16.59
CA MET A 1 10.40 11.57 17.45
C MET A 1 10.44 10.15 16.93
N ILE A 2 10.75 9.21 17.82
CA ILE A 2 10.85 7.79 17.47
C ILE A 2 9.49 7.16 17.80
N LEU A 3 8.84 6.59 16.79
CA LEU A 3 7.63 5.80 16.96
C LEU A 3 7.98 4.41 17.49
N GLY A 4 7.08 3.81 18.25
CA GLY A 4 7.27 2.48 18.81
C GLY A 4 6.01 1.93 19.45
N PHE A 5 6.13 0.72 20.00
CA PHE A 5 5.05 -0.04 20.65
C PHE A 5 5.45 -0.33 22.10
N GLN A 6 5.43 0.68 22.96
CA GLN A 6 5.89 0.53 24.35
C GLN A 6 4.73 0.29 25.33
N ASN A 7 3.53 0.75 24.98
CA ASN A 7 2.37 0.80 25.87
C ASN A 7 1.24 -0.12 25.40
N PHE A 8 1.31 -0.57 24.15
CA PHE A 8 0.31 -1.40 23.51
C PHE A 8 0.95 -2.28 22.44
N HIS A 9 0.61 -3.58 22.46
CA HIS A 9 1.07 -4.51 21.44
C HIS A 9 0.27 -4.33 20.12
N PRO A 10 0.93 -4.14 18.97
CA PRO A 10 0.27 -3.72 17.72
C PRO A 10 -0.79 -4.70 17.22
N LEU A 11 -0.53 -6.00 17.28
CA LEU A 11 -1.47 -7.04 16.81
C LEU A 11 -2.46 -7.55 17.86
N LYS A 12 -2.03 -7.69 19.12
CA LYS A 12 -2.77 -8.43 20.16
C LYS A 12 -3.09 -7.62 21.41
N GLY A 13 -2.53 -6.42 21.53
CA GLY A 13 -2.75 -5.56 22.69
C GLY A 13 -4.21 -5.13 22.79
N GLU A 14 -4.66 -4.88 24.02
CA GLU A 14 -5.93 -4.23 24.29
C GLU A 14 -5.64 -2.78 24.70
N LEU A 15 -6.47 -1.86 24.21
CA LEU A 15 -6.44 -0.49 24.70
C LEU A 15 -7.14 -0.42 26.05
N THR A 16 -6.82 0.58 26.86
CA THR A 16 -7.61 0.87 28.07
C THR A 16 -9.07 1.17 27.69
N SER A 17 -10.03 0.93 28.58
CA SER A 17 -11.47 1.08 28.28
C SER A 17 -11.81 2.45 27.71
N GLU A 18 -11.23 3.51 28.28
CA GLU A 18 -11.38 4.89 27.82
C GLU A 18 -10.90 5.08 26.39
N PHE A 19 -9.73 4.53 26.02
CA PHE A 19 -9.19 4.64 24.67
C PHE A 19 -9.90 3.73 23.66
N THR A 20 -10.43 2.61 24.11
CA THR A 20 -11.19 1.68 23.26
C THR A 20 -12.41 2.37 22.64
N GLU A 21 -13.12 3.21 23.39
CA GLU A 21 -14.27 3.96 22.88
C GLU A 21 -13.87 5.03 21.85
N PHE A 22 -12.74 5.72 22.05
CA PHE A 22 -12.34 6.83 21.18
C PHE A 22 -11.57 6.41 19.93
N CYS A 23 -10.78 5.34 19.98
CA CYS A 23 -9.88 4.99 18.88
C CYS A 23 -9.84 3.49 18.55
N GLY A 24 -10.74 2.69 19.15
CA GLY A 24 -10.87 1.26 18.84
C GLY A 24 -11.12 0.99 17.36
N ASP A 25 -11.88 1.85 16.66
CA ASP A 25 -12.09 1.75 15.21
C ASP A 25 -10.79 1.89 14.41
N ILE A 26 -9.95 2.88 14.75
CA ILE A 26 -8.65 3.10 14.09
C ILE A 26 -7.76 1.87 14.25
N VAL A 27 -7.69 1.32 15.47
CA VAL A 27 -6.92 0.10 15.76
C VAL A 27 -7.46 -1.10 15.00
N PHE A 28 -8.78 -1.30 15.00
CA PHE A 28 -9.43 -2.41 14.30
C PHE A 28 -9.14 -2.37 12.80
N ARG A 29 -9.31 -1.20 12.17
CA ARG A 29 -9.08 -1.01 10.73
C ARG A 29 -7.62 -1.19 10.35
N ALA A 30 -6.70 -0.61 11.11
CA ALA A 30 -5.26 -0.79 10.88
C ALA A 30 -4.84 -2.27 11.04
N ARG A 31 -5.38 -2.98 12.02
CA ARG A 31 -5.13 -4.43 12.20
C ARG A 31 -5.71 -5.27 11.07
N ALA A 32 -6.89 -4.91 10.56
CA ALA A 32 -7.50 -5.62 9.44
C ALA A 32 -6.62 -5.56 8.18
N LEU A 33 -5.95 -4.44 7.94
CA LEU A 33 -4.98 -4.28 6.85
C LEU A 33 -3.71 -5.10 7.07
N LEU A 34 -3.30 -5.29 8.33
CA LEU A 34 -2.08 -6.01 8.72
C LEU A 34 -2.31 -7.49 9.06
N ILE A 35 -3.49 -8.06 8.76
CA ILE A 35 -3.88 -9.42 9.20
C ILE A 35 -2.92 -10.53 8.73
N HIS A 36 -2.20 -10.29 7.63
CA HIS A 36 -1.24 -11.24 7.06
C HIS A 36 0.21 -10.98 7.48
N ARG A 37 0.47 -9.92 8.26
CA ARG A 37 1.81 -9.54 8.71
C ARG A 37 2.15 -10.20 10.04
N SER A 38 3.37 -10.70 10.12
CA SER A 38 3.95 -11.17 11.35
C SER A 38 4.36 -10.01 12.24
N GLU A 39 4.53 -10.30 13.53
CA GLU A 39 5.00 -9.32 14.50
C GLU A 39 6.38 -8.76 14.12
N LYS A 40 7.31 -9.62 13.71
CA LYS A 40 8.66 -9.21 13.29
C LYS A 40 8.61 -8.21 12.13
N GLU A 41 7.76 -8.45 11.15
CA GLU A 41 7.58 -7.56 10.01
C GLU A 41 7.02 -6.20 10.46
N ILE A 42 6.08 -6.16 11.41
CA ILE A 42 5.54 -4.90 11.94
C ILE A 42 6.61 -4.10 12.69
N PHE A 43 7.48 -4.76 13.44
CA PHE A 43 8.60 -4.10 14.10
C PHE A 43 9.67 -3.62 13.10
N ALA A 44 9.96 -4.40 12.05
CA ALA A 44 10.82 -3.94 10.97
C ALA A 44 10.25 -2.70 10.26
N ALA A 45 8.94 -2.72 9.96
CA ALA A 45 8.25 -1.58 9.37
C ALA A 45 8.36 -0.32 10.24
N ILE A 46 8.26 -0.43 11.57
CA ILE A 46 8.41 0.76 12.43
C ILE A 46 9.83 1.32 12.43
N GLU A 47 10.85 0.46 12.36
CA GLU A 47 12.25 0.89 12.23
C GLU A 47 12.47 1.64 10.91
N ILE A 48 11.93 1.11 9.81
CA ILE A 48 12.02 1.75 8.49
C ILE A 48 11.26 3.09 8.50
N ILE A 49 10.07 3.18 9.10
CA ILE A 49 9.31 4.44 9.22
C ILE A 49 10.12 5.48 9.99
N ASN A 50 10.74 5.08 11.12
CA ASN A 50 11.58 5.96 11.91
C ASN A 50 12.79 6.46 11.11
N TRP A 51 13.47 5.56 10.39
CA TRP A 51 14.57 5.93 9.52
C TRP A 51 14.14 6.91 8.41
N MET A 52 13.01 6.67 7.74
CA MET A 52 12.47 7.56 6.71
C MET A 52 12.14 8.95 7.27
N ASN A 53 11.62 9.01 8.49
CA ASN A 53 11.35 10.25 9.21
C ASN A 53 12.62 11.02 9.53
N ASP A 54 13.66 10.35 10.03
CA ASP A 54 14.93 10.98 10.37
C ASP A 54 15.64 11.58 9.15
N GLN A 55 15.43 10.99 7.97
CA GLN A 55 15.94 11.51 6.71
C GLN A 55 15.10 12.67 6.15
N SER A 56 13.89 12.93 6.67
CA SER A 56 12.95 13.92 6.13
C SER A 56 13.55 15.34 6.09
N PRO A 57 13.41 16.08 4.97
CA PRO A 57 13.79 17.49 4.90
C PRO A 57 12.81 18.39 5.65
N ALA A 58 11.67 17.85 6.10
CA ALA A 58 10.82 18.53 7.06
C ALA A 58 11.71 18.93 8.26
N PRO A 59 11.69 20.19 8.70
CA PRO A 59 12.43 20.60 9.89
C PRO A 59 12.10 19.59 10.99
N ALA A 60 13.15 18.98 11.56
CA ALA A 60 13.02 18.09 12.70
C ALA A 60 12.01 18.69 13.67
N ARG A 61 11.18 17.90 14.35
CA ARG A 61 10.13 18.42 15.25
C ARG A 61 10.66 19.45 16.26
N GLU A 62 11.94 19.39 16.61
CA GLU A 62 12.70 20.34 17.44
C GLU A 62 12.91 21.74 16.81
N LYS A 63 12.68 21.87 15.51
CA LYS A 63 12.68 23.08 14.69
C LYS A 63 11.28 23.47 14.23
N ASP A 64 10.25 22.70 14.59
CA ASP A 64 8.85 23.10 14.40
C ASP A 64 8.56 24.25 15.37
N GLU A 65 8.34 25.45 14.82
CA GLU A 65 8.00 26.65 15.59
C GLU A 65 6.85 26.38 16.56
N VAL A 66 5.87 25.55 16.19
CA VAL A 66 4.73 25.22 17.05
C VAL A 66 5.13 24.30 18.20
N TYR A 67 5.99 23.31 17.94
CA TYR A 67 6.51 22.45 18.99
C TYR A 67 7.41 23.21 19.97
N LEU A 68 8.25 24.10 19.45
CA LEU A 68 9.09 25.01 20.25
C LEU A 68 8.23 25.96 21.08
N GLU A 69 7.22 26.60 20.50
CA GLU A 69 6.31 27.50 21.24
C GLU A 69 5.49 26.74 22.30
N ILE A 70 4.98 25.54 22.00
CA ILE A 70 4.33 24.68 23.00
C ILE A 70 5.31 24.32 24.13
N ASN A 71 6.57 24.03 23.80
CA ASN A 71 7.56 23.71 24.81
C ASN A 71 7.96 24.90 25.67
N LYS A 72 7.99 26.11 25.09
CA LYS A 72 8.17 27.37 25.82
C LYS A 72 7.07 27.63 26.86
N VAL A 73 5.86 27.07 26.68
CA VAL A 73 4.81 27.11 27.73
C VAL A 73 5.26 26.39 29.01
N PHE A 74 6.15 25.39 28.89
CA PHE A 74 6.69 24.66 30.03
C PHE A 74 7.96 25.30 30.62
N GLU A 75 8.55 26.26 29.91
CA GLU A 75 9.69 27.02 30.41
C GLU A 75 9.23 28.04 31.45
N LYS A 76 10.02 28.18 32.50
CA LYS A 76 9.77 29.13 33.58
C LYS A 76 10.74 30.29 33.47
N ASP A 77 10.26 31.49 33.75
CA ASP A 77 11.12 32.63 33.94
C ASP A 77 12.04 32.44 35.16
N GLU A 78 12.97 33.38 35.32
CA GLU A 78 13.90 33.48 36.45
C GLU A 78 13.22 33.58 37.83
N HIS A 79 11.89 33.75 37.87
CA HIS A 79 11.07 33.78 39.08
C HIS A 79 10.15 32.56 39.22
N GLY A 80 10.31 31.54 38.36
CA GLY A 80 9.54 30.30 38.42
C GLY A 80 8.13 30.39 37.85
N LYS A 81 7.76 31.48 37.17
CA LYS A 81 6.45 31.68 36.53
C LYS A 81 6.46 31.23 35.06
N PRO A 82 5.33 30.73 34.53
CA PRO A 82 5.24 30.36 33.12
C PRO A 82 5.48 31.56 32.22
N LEU A 83 6.26 31.39 31.16
CA LEU A 83 6.43 32.41 30.13
C LEU A 83 5.09 32.70 29.42
N LYS A 84 4.74 33.98 29.26
CA LYS A 84 3.58 34.38 28.45
C LYS A 84 3.92 34.25 26.98
N LEU A 85 3.16 33.43 26.26
CA LEU A 85 3.27 33.36 24.81
C LEU A 85 2.55 34.53 24.14
N GLU A 86 3.22 35.20 23.21
CA GLU A 86 2.60 36.14 22.28
C GLU A 86 2.19 35.41 20.99
N GLY A 87 0.90 35.40 20.67
CA GLY A 87 0.40 34.86 19.41
C GLY A 87 -0.99 34.24 19.50
N ASN A 88 -1.65 34.12 18.35
CA ASN A 88 -2.95 33.47 18.24
C ASN A 88 -2.76 31.96 18.07
N ILE A 89 -3.09 31.19 19.12
CA ILE A 89 -3.03 29.71 19.17
C ILE A 89 -3.63 29.05 17.92
N HIS A 90 -4.64 29.70 17.32
CA HIS A 90 -5.33 29.18 16.15
C HIS A 90 -4.44 29.08 14.89
N ASN A 91 -3.49 30.01 14.70
CA ASN A 91 -2.56 29.99 13.57
C ASN A 91 -1.48 28.89 13.69
N TRP A 92 -1.20 28.45 14.91
CA TRP A 92 -0.25 27.37 15.17
C TRP A 92 -0.83 26.00 14.80
N LEU A 93 -2.12 25.81 15.03
CA LEU A 93 -2.82 24.56 14.71
C LEU A 93 -2.92 24.30 13.19
N THR A 94 -2.99 25.35 12.37
CA THR A 94 -3.10 25.24 10.90
C THR A 94 -1.76 25.04 10.18
N ARG A 95 -0.63 25.50 10.74
CA ARG A 95 0.72 25.28 10.16
C ARG A 95 1.21 23.83 10.30
N ARG A 96 0.64 23.05 11.21
CA ARG A 96 1.07 21.67 11.54
C ARG A 96 0.98 20.66 10.41
N ASN A 97 0.14 20.88 9.40
CA ASN A 97 -0.08 19.88 8.34
C ASN A 97 1.17 19.60 7.47
N VAL A 98 2.13 20.53 7.41
CA VAL A 98 3.37 20.37 6.62
C VAL A 98 4.45 19.56 7.39
N TYR A 99 4.26 19.33 8.69
CA TYR A 99 5.22 18.67 9.59
C TYR A 99 4.69 17.39 10.24
N SER A 100 3.52 16.88 9.80
CA SER A 100 3.01 15.61 10.32
C SER A 100 3.84 14.44 9.81
N ILE A 101 3.97 13.39 10.63
CA ILE A 101 4.71 12.19 10.21
C ILE A 101 4.01 11.54 9.01
N THR A 102 2.68 11.56 8.99
CA THR A 102 1.89 11.03 7.88
C THR A 102 2.21 11.75 6.58
N TYR A 103 2.36 13.08 6.60
CA TYR A 103 2.77 13.85 5.43
C TYR A 103 4.20 13.52 4.99
N ALA A 104 5.14 13.43 5.94
CA ALA A 104 6.53 13.06 5.65
C ALA A 104 6.61 11.67 4.97
N LEU A 105 5.83 10.70 5.44
CA LEU A 105 5.76 9.38 4.83
C LEU A 105 5.12 9.42 3.43
N LYS A 106 4.04 10.21 3.23
CA LYS A 106 3.40 10.44 1.92
C LYS A 106 4.39 11.03 0.90
N GLU A 107 5.20 12.02 1.27
CA GLU A 107 6.21 12.61 0.36
C GLU A 107 7.32 11.65 -0.05
N ARG A 108 7.54 10.60 0.75
CA ARG A 108 8.58 9.58 0.53
C ARG A 108 8.09 8.43 -0.35
N GLN A 109 6.78 8.26 -0.48
CA GLN A 109 6.16 7.20 -1.26
C GLN A 109 6.66 7.10 -2.71
N SER A 110 6.96 8.24 -3.34
CA SER A 110 7.46 8.30 -4.73
C SER A 110 8.98 8.15 -4.85
N LYS A 111 9.71 8.17 -3.74
CA LYS A 111 11.18 8.26 -3.70
C LYS A 111 11.84 6.98 -3.20
N TYR A 112 11.10 6.11 -2.53
CA TYR A 112 11.61 4.86 -1.97
C TYR A 112 10.82 3.67 -2.49
N ASP A 113 11.53 2.67 -2.98
CA ASP A 113 10.94 1.37 -3.27
C ASP A 113 11.04 0.49 -2.02
N ILE A 114 9.93 0.36 -1.31
CA ILE A 114 9.82 -0.46 -0.10
C ILE A 114 9.79 -1.96 -0.40
N THR A 115 9.64 -2.35 -1.67
CA THR A 115 9.54 -3.78 -2.04
C THR A 115 10.91 -4.49 -2.03
N GLU A 116 12.00 -3.72 -2.00
CA GLU A 116 13.37 -4.24 -1.97
C GLU A 116 13.89 -4.51 -0.55
N ASP A 117 13.11 -4.17 0.49
CA ASP A 117 13.54 -4.36 1.88
C ASP A 117 13.35 -5.82 2.35
N GLU A 118 14.47 -6.50 2.63
CA GLU A 118 14.48 -7.90 3.06
C GLU A 118 13.82 -8.13 4.43
N SER A 119 13.79 -7.11 5.28
CA SER A 119 13.19 -7.18 6.62
C SER A 119 11.65 -7.03 6.59
N PHE A 120 11.12 -6.50 5.49
CA PHE A 120 9.69 -6.30 5.27
C PHE A 120 9.26 -6.76 3.85
N PRO A 121 9.33 -8.08 3.57
CA PRO A 121 9.18 -8.60 2.22
C PRO A 121 7.77 -8.36 1.67
N ASN A 122 7.72 -7.95 0.40
CA ASN A 122 6.47 -7.58 -0.28
C ASN A 122 5.65 -6.53 0.49
N GLY A 123 6.33 -5.65 1.24
CA GLY A 123 5.70 -4.53 1.93
C GLY A 123 4.91 -3.65 0.98
N THR A 124 3.70 -3.24 1.38
CA THR A 124 2.91 -2.24 0.66
C THR A 124 2.85 -0.95 1.46
N TRP A 125 2.64 0.18 0.79
CA TRP A 125 2.49 1.45 1.48
C TRP A 125 1.28 1.45 2.42
N ALA A 126 0.23 0.69 2.09
CA ALA A 126 -0.89 0.47 3.00
C ALA A 126 -0.45 -0.17 4.33
N ASP A 127 0.49 -1.13 4.29
CA ASP A 127 1.04 -1.71 5.52
C ASP A 127 1.79 -0.65 6.35
N PHE A 128 2.66 0.14 5.72
CA PHE A 128 3.43 1.20 6.39
C PHE A 128 2.53 2.23 7.08
N PHE A 129 1.49 2.72 6.38
CA PHE A 129 0.53 3.65 6.96
C PHE A 129 -0.30 3.00 8.10
N SER A 130 -0.60 1.71 8.01
CA SER A 130 -1.31 0.98 9.07
C SER A 130 -0.44 0.79 10.31
N VAL A 131 0.83 0.42 10.15
CA VAL A 131 1.81 0.30 11.24
C VAL A 131 2.01 1.66 11.92
N MET A 132 2.13 2.73 11.13
CA MET A 132 2.23 4.09 11.64
C MET A 132 0.99 4.50 12.44
N ALA A 133 -0.22 4.18 11.97
CA ALA A 133 -1.45 4.45 12.69
C ALA A 133 -1.44 3.80 14.09
N LEU A 134 -1.07 2.52 14.17
CA LEU A 134 -0.98 1.80 15.45
C LEU A 134 0.08 2.41 16.38
N ALA A 135 1.23 2.82 15.85
CA ALA A 135 2.27 3.44 16.65
C ALA A 135 1.86 4.83 17.17
N LEU A 136 1.11 5.60 16.38
CA LEU A 136 0.54 6.87 16.82
C LEU A 136 -0.52 6.67 17.91
N ILE A 137 -1.31 5.60 17.85
CA ILE A 137 -2.23 5.23 18.95
C ILE A 137 -1.44 4.90 20.23
N ASP A 138 -0.32 4.19 20.14
CA ASP A 138 0.56 3.93 21.31
C ASP A 138 1.03 5.24 21.96
N GLN A 139 1.48 6.20 21.15
CA GLN A 139 1.91 7.53 21.62
C GLN A 139 0.77 8.37 22.20
N ALA A 140 -0.43 8.29 21.59
CA ALA A 140 -1.63 8.95 22.08
C ALA A 140 -2.02 8.41 23.47
N SER A 141 -2.00 7.09 23.63
CA SER A 141 -2.30 6.40 24.88
C SER A 141 -1.29 6.80 25.96
N PHE A 142 0.00 6.74 25.66
CA PHE A 142 1.05 7.15 26.61
C PHE A 142 0.89 8.60 27.07
N SER A 143 0.64 9.53 26.12
CA SER A 143 0.47 10.94 26.44
C SER A 143 -0.75 11.17 27.34
N TYR A 144 -1.81 10.39 27.15
CA TYR A 144 -3.02 10.47 27.95
C TYR A 144 -2.85 9.87 29.35
N THR A 145 -2.29 8.66 29.46
CA THR A 145 -2.09 7.96 30.74
C THR A 145 -1.02 8.60 31.62
N SER A 146 -0.04 9.27 31.02
CA SER A 146 1.00 10.03 31.75
C SER A 146 0.49 11.35 32.35
N THR A 147 -0.81 11.63 32.25
CA THR A 147 -1.46 12.83 32.79
C THR A 147 -1.90 12.60 34.24
N PRO A 148 -1.34 13.30 35.24
CA PRO A 148 -1.81 13.22 36.62
C PRO A 148 -3.31 13.58 36.71
N ARG A 149 -4.15 12.65 37.19
CA ARG A 149 -5.58 12.88 37.42
C ARG A 149 -5.84 13.05 38.91
N GLY A 150 -6.27 14.22 39.35
CA GLY A 150 -6.63 14.48 40.74
C GLY A 150 -7.08 15.92 40.98
N PRO A 151 -7.69 16.22 42.15
CA PRO A 151 -8.07 17.59 42.49
C PRO A 151 -6.80 18.45 42.62
N TYR A 152 -6.59 19.33 41.64
CA TYR A 152 -5.50 20.29 41.69
C TYR A 152 -5.72 21.23 42.87
N LYS A 153 -4.73 21.38 43.74
CA LYS A 153 -4.73 22.50 44.68
C LYS A 153 -4.59 23.79 43.85
N ASN A 154 -5.36 24.83 44.20
CA ASN A 154 -5.41 26.13 43.50
C ASN A 154 -4.02 26.79 43.25
N SER A 155 -2.94 26.31 43.88
CA SER A 155 -1.56 26.77 43.68
C SER A 155 -0.81 26.10 42.51
N GLU A 156 -1.40 25.12 41.82
CA GLU A 156 -0.70 24.31 40.80
C GLU A 156 -1.20 24.59 39.37
N ALA A 157 -1.20 25.86 38.95
CA ALA A 157 -1.46 26.22 37.55
C ALA A 157 -0.61 25.40 36.56
N ASN A 158 0.63 25.07 36.95
CA ASN A 158 1.55 24.22 36.17
C ASN A 158 1.02 22.80 35.92
N CYS A 159 0.23 22.23 36.83
CA CYS A 159 -0.38 20.91 36.64
C CYS A 159 -1.51 20.98 35.60
N LEU A 160 -2.41 21.95 35.74
CA LEU A 160 -3.49 22.17 34.76
C LEU A 160 -2.97 22.41 33.33
N PHE A 161 -1.93 23.22 33.15
CA PHE A 161 -1.33 23.46 31.83
C PHE A 161 -0.65 22.21 31.26
N ARG A 162 0.01 21.41 32.11
CA ARG A 162 0.63 20.14 31.69
C ARG A 162 -0.42 19.15 31.19
N ASP A 163 -1.57 19.11 31.86
CA ASP A 163 -2.64 18.18 31.54
C ASP A 163 -3.36 18.57 30.26
N LEU A 164 -3.65 19.88 30.09
CA LEU A 164 -4.14 20.42 28.82
C LEU A 164 -3.19 20.11 27.65
N ALA A 165 -1.88 20.24 27.86
CA ALA A 165 -0.90 20.00 26.80
C ALA A 165 -0.72 18.50 26.48
N ASN A 166 -0.80 17.62 27.47
CA ASN A 166 -0.82 16.16 27.27
C ASN A 166 -2.08 15.73 26.49
N CYS A 167 -3.25 16.26 26.86
CA CYS A 167 -4.50 16.04 26.14
C CYS A 167 -4.43 16.54 24.70
N ALA A 168 -3.88 17.74 24.48
CA ALA A 168 -3.68 18.29 23.14
C ALA A 168 -2.71 17.45 22.29
N ARG A 169 -1.63 16.94 22.89
CA ARG A 169 -0.70 16.00 22.22
C ARG A 169 -1.37 14.69 21.87
N SER A 170 -2.13 14.12 22.81
CA SER A 170 -2.88 12.88 22.58
C SER A 170 -3.87 13.04 21.43
N ALA A 171 -4.68 14.11 21.43
CA ALA A 171 -5.62 14.41 20.35
C ALA A 171 -4.92 14.58 18.99
N GLN A 172 -3.74 15.20 18.96
CA GLN A 172 -2.95 15.30 17.72
C GLN A 172 -2.56 13.93 17.18
N TYR A 173 -2.02 13.04 18.02
CA TYR A 173 -1.65 11.71 17.58
C TYR A 173 -2.85 10.91 17.08
N LEU A 174 -4.03 11.07 17.69
CA LEU A 174 -5.26 10.45 17.21
C LEU A 174 -5.69 10.96 15.83
N ILE A 175 -5.60 12.28 15.59
CA ILE A 175 -5.90 12.86 14.27
C ILE A 175 -4.92 12.33 13.22
N GLU A 176 -3.61 12.30 13.52
CA GLU A 176 -2.61 11.77 12.61
C GLU A 176 -2.78 10.27 12.35
N ALA A 177 -3.16 9.48 13.37
CA ALA A 177 -3.48 8.06 13.24
C ALA A 177 -4.69 7.83 12.34
N MET A 178 -5.70 8.69 12.43
CA MET A 178 -6.89 8.63 11.58
C MET A 178 -6.55 8.94 10.12
N ASP A 179 -5.72 9.95 9.84
CA ASP A 179 -5.24 10.23 8.48
C ASP A 179 -4.38 9.07 7.94
N ALA A 180 -3.54 8.48 8.79
CA ALA A 180 -2.72 7.33 8.43
C ALA A 180 -3.58 6.12 8.02
N VAL A 181 -4.55 5.71 8.84
CA VAL A 181 -5.40 4.56 8.51
C VAL A 181 -6.28 4.81 7.29
N ALA A 182 -6.83 6.03 7.15
CA ALA A 182 -7.62 6.40 5.97
C ALA A 182 -6.77 6.38 4.68
N THR A 183 -5.51 6.81 4.77
CA THR A 183 -4.56 6.74 3.66
C THR A 183 -4.26 5.29 3.29
N ALA A 184 -4.05 4.42 4.29
CA ALA A 184 -3.79 3.00 4.08
C ALA A 184 -4.93 2.31 3.33
N GLU A 185 -6.17 2.55 3.75
CA GLU A 185 -7.38 2.03 3.09
C GLU A 185 -7.53 2.57 1.68
N GLY A 186 -7.30 3.87 1.47
CA GLY A 186 -7.35 4.49 0.15
C GLY A 186 -6.38 3.82 -0.84
N ILE A 187 -5.16 3.53 -0.39
CA ILE A 187 -4.15 2.81 -1.18
C ILE A 187 -4.65 1.39 -1.49
N GLN A 188 -5.09 0.63 -0.49
CA GLN A 188 -5.54 -0.74 -0.70
C GLN A 188 -6.73 -0.82 -1.67
N HIS A 189 -7.71 0.08 -1.53
CA HIS A 189 -8.86 0.17 -2.43
C HIS A 189 -8.45 0.52 -3.86
N PHE A 190 -7.53 1.46 -4.02
CA PHE A 190 -7.02 1.85 -5.32
C PHE A 190 -6.28 0.70 -6.01
N GLU A 191 -5.39 0.00 -5.28
CA GLU A 191 -4.65 -1.15 -5.79
C GLU A 191 -5.57 -2.31 -6.16
N ALA A 192 -6.57 -2.62 -5.33
CA ALA A 192 -7.58 -3.62 -5.62
C ALA A 192 -8.38 -3.28 -6.88
N GLY A 193 -8.77 -2.02 -7.06
CA GLY A 193 -9.46 -1.53 -8.25
C GLY A 193 -8.62 -1.65 -9.52
N MET A 194 -7.33 -1.30 -9.44
CA MET A 194 -6.38 -1.46 -10.55
C MET A 194 -6.15 -2.93 -10.92
N ALA A 195 -6.03 -3.83 -9.94
CA ALA A 195 -5.87 -5.25 -10.17
C ALA A 195 -7.07 -5.86 -10.90
N ASP A 196 -8.30 -5.49 -10.50
CA ASP A 196 -9.53 -5.92 -11.17
C ASP A 196 -9.60 -5.38 -12.61
N ALA A 197 -9.26 -4.11 -12.83
CA ALA A 197 -9.20 -3.52 -14.17
C ALA A 197 -8.20 -4.25 -15.09
N LYS A 198 -6.96 -4.52 -14.61
CA LYS A 198 -5.96 -5.30 -15.35
C LYS A 198 -6.47 -6.70 -15.69
N ARG A 199 -7.15 -7.37 -14.75
CA ARG A 199 -7.76 -8.70 -14.97
C ARG A 199 -8.84 -8.66 -16.05
N LYS A 200 -9.75 -7.68 -16.00
CA LYS A 200 -10.81 -7.48 -17.01
C LYS A 200 -10.22 -7.24 -18.40
N ILE A 201 -9.18 -6.41 -18.50
CA ILE A 201 -8.47 -6.17 -19.77
C ILE A 201 -7.83 -7.46 -20.30
N LYS A 202 -7.15 -8.22 -19.44
CA LYS A 202 -6.54 -9.51 -19.81
C LYS A 202 -7.58 -10.49 -20.37
N ILE A 203 -8.73 -10.63 -19.71
CA ILE A 203 -9.83 -11.51 -20.16
C ILE A 203 -10.40 -11.04 -21.50
N ARG A 204 -10.61 -9.72 -21.67
CA ARG A 204 -11.11 -9.13 -22.92
C ARG A 204 -10.13 -9.34 -24.07
N ASN A 205 -8.84 -9.12 -23.84
CA ASN A 205 -7.79 -9.33 -24.83
C ASN A 205 -7.68 -10.81 -25.22
N LYS A 206 -7.73 -11.73 -24.25
CA LYS A 206 -7.77 -13.17 -24.51
C LYS A 206 -8.98 -13.55 -25.37
N SER A 207 -10.16 -13.06 -25.02
CA SER A 207 -11.40 -13.32 -25.77
C SER A 207 -11.35 -12.75 -27.18
N ALA A 208 -10.82 -11.53 -27.35
CA ALA A 208 -10.65 -10.90 -28.66
C ALA A 208 -9.63 -11.65 -29.52
N ALA A 209 -8.53 -12.12 -28.94
CA ALA A 209 -7.53 -12.90 -29.65
C ALA A 209 -8.09 -14.26 -30.09
N ILE A 210 -8.80 -14.98 -29.20
CA ILE A 210 -9.49 -16.24 -29.56
C ILE A 210 -10.40 -16.03 -30.77
N ARG A 211 -11.21 -14.96 -30.77
CA ARG A 211 -12.11 -14.64 -31.90
C ARG A 211 -11.34 -14.31 -33.19
N ARG A 212 -10.30 -13.48 -33.11
CA ARG A 212 -9.49 -13.08 -34.29
C ARG A 212 -8.83 -14.27 -34.98
N HIS A 213 -8.41 -15.26 -34.20
CA HIS A 213 -7.65 -16.40 -34.72
C HIS A 213 -8.47 -17.69 -34.81
N ALA A 214 -9.79 -17.63 -34.62
CA ALA A 214 -10.68 -18.79 -34.72
C ALA A 214 -10.51 -19.52 -36.06
N LYS A 215 -10.60 -18.79 -37.18
CA LYS A 215 -10.41 -19.34 -38.53
C LYS A 215 -9.04 -19.99 -38.73
N THR A 216 -7.99 -19.42 -38.14
CA THR A 216 -6.63 -19.96 -38.24
C THR A 216 -6.49 -21.25 -37.43
N ASN A 217 -7.06 -21.29 -36.23
CA ASN A 217 -7.07 -22.50 -35.40
C ASN A 217 -7.88 -23.62 -36.07
N GLU A 218 -9.04 -23.31 -36.66
CA GLU A 218 -9.83 -24.25 -37.45
C GLU A 218 -9.02 -24.84 -38.61
N ALA A 219 -8.31 -24.00 -39.36
CA ALA A 219 -7.43 -24.46 -40.44
C ALA A 219 -6.29 -25.37 -39.94
N ILE A 220 -5.70 -25.07 -38.78
CA ILE A 220 -4.62 -25.91 -38.20
C ILE A 220 -5.18 -27.26 -37.72
N VAL A 221 -6.37 -27.27 -37.10
CA VAL A 221 -7.03 -28.52 -36.67
C VAL A 221 -7.39 -29.38 -37.89
N ALA A 222 -7.93 -28.77 -38.95
CA ALA A 222 -8.22 -29.48 -40.20
C ALA A 222 -6.94 -30.04 -40.84
N LEU A 223 -5.85 -29.26 -40.84
CA LEU A 223 -4.54 -29.74 -41.30
C LEU A 223 -4.02 -30.92 -40.47
N LYS A 224 -4.25 -30.95 -39.15
CA LYS A 224 -3.86 -32.08 -38.30
C LYS A 224 -4.55 -33.38 -38.75
N ASN A 225 -5.85 -33.32 -39.01
CA ASN A 225 -6.61 -34.49 -39.49
C ASN A 225 -6.09 -34.93 -40.86
N PHE A 226 -5.93 -33.97 -41.78
CA PHE A 226 -5.36 -34.21 -43.11
C PHE A 226 -3.94 -34.81 -43.06
N TYR A 227 -3.12 -34.40 -42.09
CA TYR A 227 -1.77 -34.94 -41.90
C TYR A 227 -1.77 -36.38 -41.37
N GLY A 228 -2.80 -36.78 -40.61
CA GLY A 228 -2.93 -38.13 -40.06
C GLY A 228 -3.46 -39.17 -41.04
N GLU A 229 -4.25 -38.75 -42.03
CA GLU A 229 -4.91 -39.65 -43.00
C GLU A 229 -4.02 -40.05 -44.19
N GLU A 230 -3.10 -39.17 -44.59
CA GLU A 230 -2.25 -39.35 -45.78
C GLU A 230 -0.76 -39.46 -45.39
N LYS A 231 0.02 -40.27 -46.12
CA LYS A 231 1.49 -40.32 -45.94
C LYS A 231 2.14 -39.11 -46.59
N HIS A 232 2.46 -38.10 -45.79
CA HIS A 232 3.16 -36.88 -46.22
C HIS A 232 4.67 -36.94 -45.95
N LYS A 233 5.48 -36.35 -46.83
CA LYS A 233 6.95 -36.32 -46.68
C LYS A 233 7.43 -35.46 -45.50
N SER A 234 6.68 -34.40 -45.17
CA SER A 234 6.96 -33.50 -44.04
C SER A 234 5.72 -32.68 -43.68
N MET A 235 5.70 -32.07 -42.49
CA MET A 235 4.63 -31.14 -42.08
C MET A 235 4.49 -29.96 -43.04
N ARG A 236 5.62 -29.45 -43.58
CA ARG A 236 5.61 -28.35 -44.54
C ARG A 236 5.01 -28.78 -45.88
N ASN A 237 5.33 -29.99 -46.34
CA ASN A 237 4.75 -30.56 -47.55
C ASN A 237 3.23 -30.78 -47.40
N ALA A 238 2.79 -31.31 -46.26
CA ALA A 238 1.36 -31.45 -45.95
C ALA A 238 0.64 -30.09 -45.93
N ALA A 239 1.22 -29.07 -45.30
CA ALA A 239 0.66 -27.72 -45.26
C ALA A 239 0.55 -27.08 -46.65
N GLN A 240 1.52 -27.35 -47.54
CA GLN A 240 1.49 -26.86 -48.92
C GLN A 240 0.36 -27.52 -49.72
N ILE A 241 0.28 -28.85 -49.70
CA ILE A 241 -0.81 -29.61 -50.36
C ILE A 241 -2.17 -29.20 -49.78
N PHE A 242 -2.27 -28.98 -48.47
CA PHE A 242 -3.49 -28.53 -47.81
C PHE A 242 -3.93 -27.14 -48.31
N CYS A 243 -2.99 -26.20 -48.49
CA CYS A 243 -3.31 -24.87 -49.04
C CYS A 243 -3.86 -24.95 -50.47
N GLU A 244 -3.36 -25.90 -51.26
CA GLU A 244 -3.78 -26.14 -52.65
C GLU A 244 -5.15 -26.85 -52.71
N LYS A 245 -5.36 -27.88 -51.89
CA LYS A 245 -6.62 -28.66 -51.84
C LYS A 245 -7.78 -27.89 -51.19
N PHE A 246 -7.52 -27.07 -50.17
CA PHE A 246 -8.55 -26.38 -49.38
C PHE A 246 -8.35 -24.85 -49.34
N PRO A 247 -8.35 -24.16 -50.50
CA PRO A 247 -8.02 -22.73 -50.57
C PRO A 247 -8.96 -21.85 -49.74
N LYS A 248 -10.24 -22.22 -49.63
CA LYS A 248 -11.24 -21.50 -48.82
C LYS A 248 -10.93 -21.52 -47.32
N MET A 249 -10.31 -22.58 -46.81
CA MET A 249 -9.98 -22.67 -45.38
C MET A 249 -8.81 -21.77 -45.00
N VAL A 250 -7.95 -21.42 -45.96
CA VAL A 250 -6.72 -20.66 -45.73
C VAL A 250 -6.78 -19.24 -46.32
N GLU A 251 -7.91 -18.84 -46.89
CA GLU A 251 -8.09 -17.53 -47.56
C GLU A 251 -7.77 -16.33 -46.65
N HIS A 252 -8.05 -16.48 -45.36
CA HIS A 252 -7.87 -15.45 -44.35
C HIS A 252 -6.40 -15.26 -43.94
N LEU A 253 -5.51 -16.17 -44.35
CA LEU A 253 -4.07 -16.05 -44.09
C LEU A 253 -3.41 -15.25 -45.22
N ALA A 254 -2.30 -14.58 -44.94
CA ALA A 254 -1.53 -13.90 -45.96
C ALA A 254 -0.85 -14.91 -46.92
N PRO A 255 -1.00 -14.81 -48.26
CA PRO A 255 -0.51 -15.80 -49.22
C PRO A 255 0.93 -16.24 -49.03
N TYR A 256 1.83 -15.30 -48.74
CA TYR A 256 3.25 -15.54 -48.57
C TYR A 256 3.62 -16.27 -47.25
N ASN A 257 2.70 -16.35 -46.28
CA ASN A 257 2.97 -16.94 -44.96
C ASN A 257 2.11 -18.16 -44.62
N ARG A 258 1.11 -18.52 -45.44
CA ARG A 258 0.12 -19.57 -45.10
C ARG A 258 0.77 -20.90 -44.72
N VAL A 259 1.69 -21.37 -45.56
CA VAL A 259 2.38 -22.66 -45.35
C VAL A 259 3.19 -22.65 -44.05
N ARG A 260 3.91 -21.55 -43.78
CA ARG A 260 4.70 -21.41 -42.55
C ARG A 260 3.80 -21.39 -41.32
N THR A 261 2.78 -20.53 -41.30
CA THR A 261 1.82 -20.41 -40.19
C THR A 261 1.16 -21.75 -39.85
N LEU A 262 0.72 -22.49 -40.88
CA LEU A 262 0.08 -23.79 -40.70
C LEU A 262 1.05 -24.88 -40.23
N SER A 263 2.25 -24.96 -40.82
CA SER A 263 3.25 -25.96 -40.43
C SER A 263 3.79 -25.75 -39.00
N GLU A 264 4.00 -24.50 -38.58
CA GLU A 264 4.37 -24.15 -37.22
C GLU A 264 3.23 -24.45 -36.23
N GLY A 265 1.99 -24.13 -36.61
CA GLY A 265 0.80 -24.44 -35.83
C GLY A 265 0.61 -25.94 -35.61
N LEU A 266 0.75 -26.74 -36.68
CA LEU A 266 0.67 -28.20 -36.63
C LEU A 266 1.76 -28.78 -35.72
N SER A 267 3.00 -28.32 -35.86
CA SER A 267 4.14 -28.75 -35.02
C SER A 267 3.88 -28.54 -33.53
N LYS A 268 3.31 -27.38 -33.16
CA LYS A 268 2.91 -27.10 -31.76
C LYS A 268 1.83 -28.07 -31.29
N LEU A 269 0.80 -28.28 -32.10
CA LEU A 269 -0.33 -29.15 -31.78
C LEU A 269 0.10 -30.62 -31.58
N LEU A 270 1.02 -31.12 -32.42
CA LEU A 270 1.56 -32.48 -32.31
C LEU A 270 2.45 -32.66 -31.07
N LYS A 271 3.13 -31.61 -30.59
CA LYS A 271 3.91 -31.62 -29.35
C LYS A 271 3.05 -31.52 -28.08
N GLY A 272 1.73 -31.61 -28.20
CA GLY A 272 0.80 -31.40 -27.09
C GLY A 272 0.77 -29.95 -26.59
N GLN A 273 1.42 -29.02 -27.30
CA GLN A 273 1.34 -27.61 -26.97
C GLN A 273 -0.02 -27.08 -27.44
N ARG A 274 -0.68 -26.33 -26.58
CA ARG A 274 -1.89 -25.61 -26.95
C ARG A 274 -1.58 -24.70 -28.13
N LEU A 275 -2.47 -24.67 -29.13
CA LEU A 275 -2.43 -23.68 -30.20
C LEU A 275 -2.32 -22.28 -29.60
N SER A 276 -1.74 -21.34 -30.35
CA SER A 276 -1.19 -20.05 -29.90
C SER A 276 -2.07 -19.21 -28.95
N LEU A 277 -3.33 -19.54 -28.69
CA LEU A 277 -4.32 -18.69 -28.03
C LEU A 277 -5.29 -19.40 -27.06
N GLN A 278 -4.98 -20.60 -26.57
CA GLN A 278 -5.66 -21.14 -25.38
C GLN A 278 -4.94 -20.79 -24.05
N GLN A 279 -3.87 -19.99 -24.10
CA GLN A 279 -3.21 -19.40 -22.92
C GLN A 279 -4.01 -18.21 -22.37
#